data_AF-A0A0J7N5I2-F1
#
_entry.id   AF-A0A0J7N5I2-F1
#
_cell.length_a   1.000
_cell.length_b   1.000
_cell.length_c   1.000
_cell.angle_alpha   90.00
_cell.angle_beta   90.00
_cell.angle_gamma   90.00
#
_symmetry.space_group_name_H-M   'P 1'
#
loop_
_entity.id
_entity.type
_entity.pdbx_description
1 polymer ?
#
loop_
_entity_poly.entity_id
_entity_poly.type
_entity_poly.pdbx_seq_one_letter_code
_entity_poly.pdbx_strand_id
1 'polypeptide(L)'
;MVHGRCECTHNTKGLNCENCEDFYNDLPWKPAVGKQTNASCDCDLGSSLDDGICDSRTDPLSGNESGRCHCKANVEGRRCDRCKNGFWNFEPDSLEGCQACTCNTLGTVDNQGCNVVTGECTCKRYVTARDCNQCLPEYWGLSEDRDGCKPCDCDSGSS
;
A
#
# COMPACT_ATOMS: atom_id res chain seq x y z
N MET A 1 31.06 -20.62 40.25
CA MET A 1 29.68 -20.85 39.77
C MET A 1 29.64 -20.37 38.33
N VAL A 2 29.21 -21.22 37.39
CA VAL A 2 29.10 -20.85 35.96
C VAL A 2 27.62 -20.60 35.67
N HIS A 3 27.28 -19.44 35.13
CA HIS A 3 25.91 -19.13 34.72
C HIS A 3 25.71 -19.58 33.26
N GLY A 4 24.65 -20.34 33.00
CA GLY A 4 24.34 -20.91 31.68
C GLY A 4 23.37 -20.08 30.83
N ARG A 5 23.12 -18.82 31.19
CA ARG A 5 22.22 -17.92 30.48
C ARG A 5 22.97 -16.64 30.13
N CYS A 6 22.94 -16.26 28.86
CA CYS A 6 23.53 -15.01 28.40
C CYS A 6 22.73 -13.80 28.89
N GLU A 7 23.45 -12.74 29.22
CA GLU A 7 22.89 -11.39 29.32
C GLU A 7 23.03 -10.74 27.95
N CYS A 8 21.94 -10.74 27.18
CA CYS A 8 22.00 -10.34 25.78
C CYS A 8 22.12 -8.82 25.61
N THR A 9 22.90 -8.43 24.61
CA THR A 9 23.12 -7.06 24.17
C THR A 9 22.85 -6.98 22.67
N HIS A 10 23.11 -5.84 22.01
CA HIS A 10 23.01 -5.74 20.55
C HIS A 10 21.63 -6.04 19.96
N ASN A 11 20.57 -5.79 20.73
CA ASN A 11 19.17 -6.01 20.38
C ASN A 11 18.86 -7.48 20.04
N THR A 12 19.39 -8.38 20.88
CA THR A 12 19.16 -9.82 20.75
C THR A 12 18.51 -10.37 22.01
N LYS A 13 17.79 -11.48 21.85
CA LYS A 13 17.14 -12.25 22.91
C LYS A 13 17.33 -13.75 22.70
N GLY A 14 16.99 -14.51 23.73
CA GLY A 14 17.14 -15.97 23.77
C GLY A 14 18.06 -16.40 24.90
N LEU A 15 18.26 -17.71 25.03
CA LEU A 15 19.17 -18.25 26.05
C LEU A 15 20.64 -18.00 25.69
N ASN A 16 20.92 -17.94 24.40
CA ASN A 16 22.23 -17.74 23.78
C ASN A 16 22.24 -16.53 22.84
N CYS A 17 21.27 -15.61 22.98
CA CYS A 17 21.13 -14.41 22.14
C CYS A 17 20.95 -14.73 20.64
N GLU A 18 20.30 -15.85 20.36
CA GLU A 18 20.14 -16.44 19.03
C GLU A 18 18.99 -15.86 18.20
N ASN A 19 18.25 -14.89 18.73
CA ASN A 19 17.18 -14.19 18.02
C ASN A 19 17.33 -12.67 18.17
N CYS A 20 16.76 -11.89 17.25
CA CYS A 20 16.60 -10.45 17.44
C CYS A 20 15.47 -10.17 18.44
N GLU A 21 15.58 -9.05 19.15
CA GLU A 21 14.43 -8.45 19.83
C GLU A 21 13.33 -8.09 18.83
N ASP A 22 12.06 -8.04 19.24
CA ASP A 22 10.90 -8.01 18.32
C ASP A 22 10.90 -6.80 17.38
N PHE A 23 11.37 -5.64 17.85
CA PHE A 23 11.47 -4.42 17.04
C PHE A 23 12.76 -4.34 16.20
N TYR A 24 13.64 -5.34 16.24
CA TYR A 24 14.98 -5.29 15.63
C TYR A 24 15.18 -6.34 14.53
N ASN A 25 14.14 -6.51 13.72
CA ASN A 25 14.03 -7.54 12.69
C ASN A 25 14.11 -6.99 11.25
N ASP A 26 14.55 -5.74 11.04
CA ASP A 26 14.65 -5.18 9.68
C ASP A 26 15.64 -5.96 8.80
N LEU A 27 16.68 -6.52 9.42
CA LEU A 27 17.62 -7.42 8.75
C LEU A 27 17.63 -8.78 9.44
N PRO A 28 17.98 -9.85 8.71
CA PRO A 28 18.20 -11.17 9.31
C PRO A 28 19.21 -11.08 10.46
N TRP A 29 18.96 -11.85 11.52
CA TRP A 29 19.83 -11.90 12.68
C TRP A 29 21.29 -12.14 12.28
N LYS A 30 22.19 -11.40 12.93
CA LYS A 30 23.63 -11.64 12.84
C LYS A 30 24.29 -11.66 14.23
N PRO A 31 25.40 -12.41 14.40
CA PRO A 31 26.21 -12.34 15.61
C PRO A 31 26.73 -10.92 15.85
N ALA A 32 26.85 -10.54 17.12
CA ALA A 32 27.39 -9.24 17.49
C ALA A 32 28.88 -9.13 17.09
N VAL A 33 29.22 -8.05 16.38
CA VAL A 33 30.61 -7.72 16.01
C VAL A 33 30.92 -6.28 16.42
N GLY A 34 31.81 -6.12 17.41
CA GLY A 34 32.16 -4.80 17.93
C GLY A 34 30.97 -4.10 18.57
N LYS A 35 30.58 -2.95 18.00
CA LYS A 35 29.41 -2.15 18.44
C LYS A 35 28.18 -2.31 17.53
N GLN A 36 28.23 -3.21 16.55
CA GLN A 36 27.14 -3.38 15.60
C GLN A 36 25.97 -4.13 16.25
N THR A 37 24.80 -3.49 16.29
CA THR A 37 23.55 -4.08 16.77
C THR A 37 22.69 -4.60 15.61
N ASN A 38 21.67 -5.42 15.91
CA ASN A 38 20.65 -5.76 14.92
C ASN A 38 19.76 -4.55 14.62
N ALA A 39 19.26 -4.48 13.38
CA ALA A 39 18.62 -3.30 12.80
C ALA A 39 17.15 -3.18 13.21
N SER A 40 16.74 -1.99 13.66
CA SER A 40 15.35 -1.70 14.01
C SER A 40 14.43 -1.74 12.80
N CYS A 41 13.22 -2.26 12.96
CA CYS A 41 12.15 -2.20 11.98
C CYS A 41 11.92 -0.75 11.52
N ASP A 42 11.73 -0.56 10.21
CA ASP A 42 11.54 0.76 9.59
C ASP A 42 10.09 0.94 9.11
N CYS A 43 9.14 0.77 10.03
CA CYS A 43 7.71 0.86 9.73
C CYS A 43 7.16 2.30 9.83
N ASP A 44 6.23 2.66 8.96
CA ASP A 44 5.41 3.86 9.14
C ASP A 44 4.35 3.58 10.22
N LEU A 45 4.51 4.21 11.39
CA LEU A 45 3.65 3.98 12.56
C LEU A 45 2.19 4.39 12.34
N GLY A 46 1.93 5.29 11.39
CA GLY A 46 0.57 5.71 11.07
C GLY A 46 -0.21 4.65 10.30
N SER A 47 0.47 3.76 9.59
CA SER A 47 -0.15 2.87 8.62
C SER A 47 0.27 1.40 8.78
N SER A 48 1.13 1.13 9.75
CA SER A 48 1.50 -0.21 10.19
C SER A 48 0.64 -0.63 11.39
N LEU A 49 0.52 -1.93 11.56
CA LEU A 49 -0.07 -2.61 12.71
C LEU A 49 1.06 -2.99 13.69
N ASP A 50 0.68 -3.62 14.79
CA ASP A 50 1.61 -4.23 15.77
C ASP A 50 2.68 -3.28 16.31
N ASP A 51 2.34 -1.99 16.46
CA ASP A 51 3.21 -0.94 16.98
C ASP A 51 4.60 -0.87 16.30
N GLY A 52 4.64 -1.16 14.99
CA GLY A 52 5.86 -1.11 14.18
C GLY A 52 6.76 -2.34 14.29
N ILE A 53 6.26 -3.45 14.82
CA ILE A 53 6.93 -4.75 14.75
C ILE A 53 6.90 -5.25 13.30
N CYS A 54 8.03 -5.80 12.85
CA CYS A 54 8.21 -6.36 11.52
C CYS A 54 8.59 -7.84 11.59
N ASP A 55 8.36 -8.54 10.48
CA ASP A 55 8.61 -9.97 10.34
C ASP A 55 10.06 -10.33 10.68
N SER A 56 10.23 -11.28 11.61
CA SER A 56 11.55 -11.74 12.06
C SER A 56 12.29 -12.62 11.06
N ARG A 57 11.57 -13.25 10.13
CA ARG A 57 12.13 -14.18 9.15
C ARG A 57 11.29 -14.22 7.89
N THR A 58 11.93 -14.58 6.79
CA THR A 58 11.22 -14.92 5.56
C THR A 58 10.70 -16.36 5.63
N ASP A 59 9.40 -16.55 5.49
CA ASP A 59 8.75 -17.86 5.45
C ASP A 59 7.75 -17.92 4.27
N PRO A 60 8.06 -18.68 3.21
CA PRO A 60 7.18 -18.82 2.06
C PRO A 60 5.82 -19.48 2.38
N LEU A 61 5.71 -20.26 3.45
CA LEU A 61 4.46 -20.95 3.80
C LEU A 61 3.43 -20.01 4.42
N SER A 62 3.89 -19.04 5.22
CA SER A 62 3.03 -18.01 5.83
C SER A 62 2.98 -16.72 5.01
N GLY A 63 3.92 -16.52 4.08
CA GLY A 63 4.07 -15.29 3.29
C GLY A 63 4.87 -14.19 3.99
N ASN A 64 5.55 -14.51 5.10
CA ASN A 64 6.35 -13.54 5.85
C ASN A 64 7.64 -13.20 5.11
N GLU A 65 8.10 -11.96 5.23
CA GLU A 65 9.34 -11.48 4.62
C GLU A 65 10.14 -10.71 5.66
N SER A 66 11.37 -11.14 5.99
CA SER A 66 12.18 -10.49 7.03
C SER A 66 12.26 -8.96 6.84
N GLY A 67 11.88 -8.24 7.88
CA GLY A 67 11.82 -6.78 7.91
C GLY A 67 10.60 -6.15 7.26
N ARG A 68 9.61 -6.94 6.83
CA ARG A 68 8.32 -6.43 6.34
C ARG A 68 7.40 -6.10 7.50
N CYS A 69 6.84 -4.90 7.47
CA CYS A 69 5.84 -4.43 8.41
C CYS A 69 4.46 -4.97 8.04
N HIS A 70 3.61 -5.16 9.04
CA HIS A 70 2.21 -5.53 8.82
C HIS A 70 1.39 -4.28 8.53
N CYS A 71 0.91 -4.13 7.30
CA CYS A 71 0.22 -2.90 6.89
C CYS A 71 -1.28 -2.94 7.19
N LYS A 72 -1.87 -1.75 7.38
CA LYS A 72 -3.32 -1.57 7.33
C LYS A 72 -3.89 -2.05 6.00
N ALA A 73 -5.21 -2.34 6.00
CA ALA A 73 -5.90 -3.05 4.92
C ALA A 73 -5.62 -2.51 3.51
N ASN A 74 -5.56 -1.19 3.33
CA ASN A 74 -5.46 -0.54 2.03
C ASN A 74 -4.07 0.06 1.75
N VAL A 75 -3.08 -0.33 2.55
CA VAL A 75 -1.69 0.14 2.48
C VAL A 75 -0.77 -1.02 2.09
N GLU A 76 0.28 -0.72 1.35
CA GLU A 76 1.32 -1.66 0.96
C GLU A 76 2.72 -1.03 1.04
N GLY A 77 3.73 -1.78 0.58
CA GLY A 77 5.14 -1.45 0.77
C GLY A 77 5.74 -2.22 1.92
N ARG A 78 7.07 -2.33 1.96
CA ARG A 78 7.77 -3.01 3.07
C ARG A 78 7.60 -2.26 4.39
N ARG A 79 7.48 -0.94 4.30
CA ARG A 79 7.34 0.01 5.42
C ARG A 79 5.90 0.49 5.65
N CYS A 80 4.96 0.00 4.85
CA CYS A 80 3.57 0.49 4.82
C CYS A 80 3.46 1.97 4.43
N ASP A 81 4.25 2.42 3.47
CA ASP A 81 4.46 3.83 3.11
C ASP A 81 3.65 4.30 1.89
N ARG A 82 2.78 3.45 1.32
CA ARG A 82 1.97 3.80 0.15
C ARG A 82 0.65 3.06 0.07
N CYS A 83 -0.34 3.65 -0.60
CA CYS A 83 -1.61 2.99 -0.85
C CYS A 83 -1.48 1.84 -1.84
N LYS A 84 -2.31 0.81 -1.66
CA LYS A 84 -2.51 -0.25 -2.65
C LYS A 84 -3.06 0.32 -3.96
N ASN A 85 -2.79 -0.35 -5.08
CA ASN A 85 -3.49 -0.01 -6.32
C ASN A 85 -5.01 -0.08 -6.12
N GLY A 86 -5.73 0.92 -6.64
CA GLY A 86 -7.17 1.09 -6.42
C GLY A 86 -7.51 1.86 -5.13
N PHE A 87 -6.52 2.40 -4.41
CA PHE A 87 -6.70 3.22 -3.23
C PHE A 87 -5.87 4.52 -3.31
N TRP A 88 -6.31 5.56 -2.61
CA TRP A 88 -5.72 6.89 -2.57
C TRP A 88 -5.96 7.55 -1.21
N ASN A 89 -5.45 8.77 -1.01
CA ASN A 89 -5.60 9.55 0.21
C ASN A 89 -5.07 8.82 1.46
N PHE A 90 -3.75 8.80 1.60
CA PHE A 90 -3.10 8.19 2.76
C PHE A 90 -3.46 8.96 4.04
N GLU A 91 -4.18 8.32 4.95
CA GLU A 91 -4.67 8.87 6.20
C GLU A 91 -4.19 8.02 7.39
N PRO A 92 -3.16 8.47 8.13
CA PRO A 92 -2.59 7.76 9.28
C PRO A 92 -3.62 7.39 10.35
N ASP A 93 -4.59 8.26 10.61
CA ASP A 93 -5.61 8.03 11.65
C ASP A 93 -6.74 7.12 11.18
N SER A 94 -6.81 6.81 9.88
CA SER A 94 -7.83 5.90 9.35
C SER A 94 -7.53 4.45 9.73
N LEU A 95 -8.57 3.67 10.01
CA LEU A 95 -8.41 2.25 10.34
C LEU A 95 -7.86 1.43 9.15
N GLU A 96 -8.18 1.85 7.93
CA GLU A 96 -7.79 1.12 6.71
C GLU A 96 -6.53 1.70 6.03
N GLY A 97 -6.09 2.90 6.43
CA GLY A 97 -4.92 3.60 5.93
C GLY A 97 -5.15 4.43 4.67
N CYS A 98 -5.85 3.88 3.67
CA CYS A 98 -6.19 4.58 2.42
C CYS A 98 -7.65 4.37 2.02
N GLN A 99 -8.20 5.32 1.26
CA GLN A 99 -9.57 5.29 0.74
C GLN A 99 -9.63 4.61 -0.63
N ALA A 100 -10.74 3.91 -0.93
CA ALA A 100 -10.93 3.30 -2.24
C ALA A 100 -11.10 4.36 -3.35
N CYS A 101 -10.53 4.08 -4.52
CA CYS A 101 -10.82 4.83 -5.74
C CYS A 101 -12.27 4.64 -6.14
N THR A 102 -12.90 5.69 -6.66
CA THR A 102 -14.31 5.65 -7.12
C THR A 102 -14.44 5.57 -8.64
N CYS A 103 -13.36 5.24 -9.35
CA CYS A 103 -13.32 5.20 -10.81
C CYS A 103 -14.42 4.32 -11.42
N ASN A 104 -15.20 4.88 -12.31
CA ASN A 104 -16.17 4.15 -13.11
C ASN A 104 -15.43 3.32 -14.17
N THR A 105 -15.64 2.01 -14.14
CA THR A 105 -14.93 1.06 -15.01
C THR A 105 -15.27 1.20 -16.49
N LEU A 106 -16.48 1.71 -16.81
CA LEU A 106 -16.87 1.97 -18.19
C LEU A 106 -16.10 3.15 -18.77
N GLY A 107 -15.84 4.16 -17.94
CA GLY A 107 -15.21 5.41 -18.34
C GLY A 107 -13.70 5.49 -18.13
N THR A 108 -13.11 4.53 -17.42
CA THR A 108 -11.68 4.54 -17.08
C THR A 108 -10.87 3.72 -18.07
N VAL A 109 -9.68 4.20 -18.43
CA VAL A 109 -8.74 3.47 -19.29
C VAL A 109 -8.19 2.25 -18.54
N ASP A 110 -8.35 1.06 -19.14
CA ASP A 110 -7.88 -0.25 -18.65
C ASP A 110 -8.17 -0.57 -17.17
N ASN A 111 -9.13 0.11 -16.54
CA ASN A 111 -9.43 0.00 -15.11
C ASN A 111 -8.17 0.14 -14.21
N GLN A 112 -7.26 1.05 -14.55
CA GLN A 112 -5.94 1.19 -13.89
C GLN A 112 -5.98 1.72 -12.45
N GLY A 113 -7.16 1.97 -11.88
CA GLY A 113 -7.32 2.65 -10.60
C GLY A 113 -7.22 4.17 -10.72
N CYS A 114 -6.86 4.84 -9.63
CA CYS A 114 -6.74 6.28 -9.56
C CYS A 114 -5.34 6.71 -9.09
N ASN A 115 -5.03 7.99 -9.28
CA ASN A 115 -3.84 8.61 -8.72
C ASN A 115 -3.83 8.47 -7.19
N VAL A 116 -2.77 7.92 -6.61
CA VAL A 116 -2.71 7.62 -5.17
C VAL A 116 -2.74 8.86 -4.26
N VAL A 117 -2.44 10.05 -4.79
CA VAL A 117 -2.48 11.32 -4.05
C VAL A 117 -3.76 12.07 -4.34
N THR A 118 -4.06 12.33 -5.61
CA THR A 118 -5.20 13.15 -5.97
C THR A 118 -6.49 12.37 -5.98
N GLY A 119 -6.48 11.06 -6.24
CA GLY A 119 -7.64 10.19 -6.47
C GLY A 119 -8.34 10.40 -7.81
N GLU A 120 -7.70 11.06 -8.76
CA GLU A 120 -8.21 11.23 -10.13
C GLU A 120 -7.97 9.97 -10.97
N CYS A 121 -8.97 9.61 -11.75
CA CYS A 121 -8.96 8.46 -12.65
C CYS A 121 -8.55 8.90 -14.07
N THR A 122 -7.89 8.01 -14.80
CA THR A 122 -7.54 8.26 -16.21
C THR A 122 -8.76 7.96 -17.09
N CYS A 123 -9.49 9.00 -17.47
CA CYS A 123 -10.72 8.83 -18.26
C CYS A 123 -10.45 8.53 -19.74
N LYS A 124 -11.35 7.73 -20.32
CA LYS A 124 -11.44 7.52 -21.77
C LYS A 124 -11.76 8.83 -22.48
N ARG A 125 -11.48 8.88 -23.77
CA ARG A 125 -11.39 10.11 -24.57
C ARG A 125 -12.58 11.05 -24.44
N TYR A 126 -13.81 10.53 -24.41
CA TYR A 126 -15.04 11.33 -24.38
C TYR A 126 -15.75 11.30 -23.03
N VAL A 127 -15.00 11.01 -21.97
CA VAL A 127 -15.46 10.87 -20.59
C VAL A 127 -14.76 11.91 -19.70
N THR A 128 -15.46 12.38 -18.67
CA THR A 128 -15.02 13.44 -17.75
C THR A 128 -15.46 13.13 -16.31
N ALA A 129 -15.25 14.11 -15.43
CA ALA A 129 -15.29 14.02 -13.97
C ALA A 129 -14.12 13.23 -13.39
N ARG A 130 -13.86 13.46 -12.10
CA ARG A 130 -12.76 12.86 -11.35
C ARG A 130 -12.78 11.33 -11.39
N ASP A 131 -13.98 10.75 -11.38
CA ASP A 131 -14.28 9.33 -11.34
C ASP A 131 -14.72 8.76 -12.69
N CYS A 132 -14.58 9.51 -13.79
CA CYS A 132 -14.90 9.07 -15.15
C CYS A 132 -16.34 8.55 -15.33
N ASN A 133 -17.30 9.12 -14.61
CA ASN A 133 -18.69 8.68 -14.61
C ASN A 133 -19.61 9.52 -15.54
N GLN A 134 -19.06 10.53 -16.20
CA GLN A 134 -19.82 11.49 -17.01
C GLN A 134 -19.25 11.56 -18.43
N CYS A 135 -20.12 11.72 -19.43
CA CYS A 135 -19.67 12.07 -20.78
C CYS A 135 -19.29 13.55 -20.84
N LEU A 136 -18.34 13.89 -21.72
CA LEU A 136 -18.10 15.29 -22.08
C LEU A 136 -19.37 15.94 -22.66
N PRO A 137 -19.50 17.28 -22.62
CA PRO A 137 -20.56 17.98 -23.34
C PRO A 137 -20.60 17.58 -24.81
N GLU A 138 -21.80 17.44 -25.39
CA GLU A 138 -22.04 16.91 -26.74
C GLU A 138 -21.72 15.41 -26.94
N TYR A 139 -21.51 14.65 -25.86
CA TYR A 139 -21.38 13.19 -25.90
C TYR A 139 -22.39 12.51 -24.96
N TRP A 140 -22.74 11.27 -25.26
CA TRP A 140 -23.73 10.50 -24.51
C TRP A 140 -23.43 9.00 -24.51
N GLY A 141 -24.17 8.24 -23.67
CA GLY A 141 -24.16 6.78 -23.69
C GLY A 141 -22.86 6.15 -23.22
N LEU A 142 -22.41 6.47 -22.00
CA LEU A 142 -21.22 5.88 -21.39
C LEU A 142 -21.27 4.34 -21.43
N SER A 143 -20.27 3.73 -22.04
CA SER A 143 -20.19 2.29 -22.32
C SER A 143 -18.75 1.77 -22.23
N GLU A 144 -18.58 0.46 -22.42
CA GLU A 144 -17.24 -0.16 -22.51
C GLU A 144 -16.48 0.19 -23.80
N ASP A 145 -17.10 0.94 -24.72
CA ASP A 145 -16.46 1.37 -25.97
C ASP A 145 -15.10 2.06 -25.70
N ARG A 146 -14.19 1.98 -26.68
CA ARG A 146 -12.81 2.50 -26.57
C ARG A 146 -12.76 3.95 -26.09
N ASP A 147 -13.65 4.80 -26.59
CA ASP A 147 -13.71 6.21 -26.26
C ASP A 147 -14.69 6.53 -25.10
N GLY A 148 -15.38 5.51 -24.58
CA GLY A 148 -16.33 5.60 -23.47
C GLY A 148 -17.70 6.14 -23.84
N CYS A 149 -17.77 7.32 -24.46
CA CYS A 149 -19.04 7.93 -24.90
C CYS A 149 -19.08 8.13 -26.42
N LYS A 150 -20.28 8.34 -26.96
CA LYS A 150 -20.52 8.60 -28.39
C LYS A 150 -20.93 10.05 -28.61
N PRO A 151 -20.54 10.70 -29.73
CA PRO A 151 -21.00 12.04 -30.03
C PRO A 151 -22.52 12.07 -30.18
N CYS A 152 -23.13 13.17 -29.76
CA CYS A 152 -24.54 13.45 -30.02
C CYS A 152 -24.74 13.69 -31.53
N ASP A 153 -25.78 13.08 -32.09
CA ASP A 153 -26.29 13.44 -33.41
C ASP A 153 -27.27 14.60 -33.22
N CYS A 154 -26.72 15.78 -32.94
CA CYS A 154 -27.51 17.01 -32.92
C CYS A 154 -27.84 17.37 -34.37
N ASP A 155 -28.94 16.81 -34.90
CA ASP A 155 -29.50 17.26 -36.18
C ASP A 155 -29.83 18.75 -36.03
N SER A 156 -29.03 19.60 -36.68
CA SER A 156 -29.16 21.05 -36.66
C SER A 156 -30.39 21.47 -37.46
N GLY A 157 -31.59 21.16 -36.94
CA GLY A 157 -32.83 21.34 -37.68
C GLY A 157 -34.06 20.99 -36.86
N SER A 158 -34.47 21.87 -35.95
CA SER A 158 -35.88 21.96 -35.53
C SER A 158 -36.19 23.43 -35.23
N SER A 159 -36.74 24.09 -36.25
CA SER A 159 -37.33 25.45 -36.21
C SER A 159 -38.75 25.43 -35.66
#